data_AF-A0A0D6AL17-F1
#
_entry.id   AF-A0A0D6AL17-F1
#
_cell.length_a   1.000
_cell.length_b   1.000
_cell.length_c   1.000
_cell.angle_alpha   90.00
_cell.angle_beta   90.00
_cell.angle_gamma   90.00
#
_symmetry.space_group_name_H-M   'P 1'
#
loop_
_entity.id
_entity.type
_entity.pdbx_description
1 polymer ?
#
loop_
_entity_poly.entity_id
_entity_poly.type
_entity_poly.pdbx_seq_one_letter_code
_entity_poly.pdbx_strand_id
1 'polypeptide(L)' 'MKIMAILISLFIIGWLAASLIGTQAYFLGEQTKPIHQRNWDSESFDQLAKSFTGKDTDYLVRIPAYSIDAYNATKN' A
#
# COMPACT_ATOMS: atom_id res chain seq x y z
N MET A 1 -8.89 -20.74 -33.83
CA MET A 1 -7.80 -19.99 -33.16
C MET A 1 -8.14 -18.55 -32.78
N LYS A 2 -8.83 -17.74 -33.62
CA LYS A 2 -9.09 -16.30 -33.32
C LYS A 2 -9.86 -16.03 -32.02
N ILE A 3 -10.95 -16.76 -31.76
CA ILE A 3 -11.76 -16.58 -30.53
C ILE A 3 -10.98 -16.92 -29.26
N MET A 4 -10.17 -17.98 -29.29
CA MET A 4 -9.34 -18.37 -28.14
C MET A 4 -8.32 -17.28 -27.80
N ALA A 5 -7.70 -16.66 -28.81
CA ALA A 5 -6.78 -15.54 -28.58
C ALA A 5 -7.48 -14.35 -27.92
N ILE A 6 -8.69 -13.99 -28.39
CA ILE A 6 -9.49 -12.89 -27.81
C ILE A 6 -9.82 -13.16 -26.35
N LEU A 7 -10.26 -14.38 -26.02
CA LEU A 7 -10.59 -14.75 -24.64
C LEU A 7 -9.36 -14.68 -23.73
N ILE A 8 -8.23 -15.24 -24.17
CA ILE A 8 -6.98 -15.18 -23.40
C ILE A 8 -6.55 -13.72 -23.17
N SER A 9 -6.59 -12.89 -24.21
CA SER A 9 -6.27 -11.46 -24.07
C SER A 9 -7.20 -10.76 -23.10
N LEU A 10 -8.50 -11.03 -23.16
CA LEU A 10 -9.48 -10.44 -22.24
C LEU A 10 -9.16 -10.80 -20.78
N PHE A 11 -8.87 -12.07 -20.49
CA PHE A 11 -8.53 -12.49 -19.14
C PHE A 11 -7.21 -11.90 -18.65
N ILE A 12 -6.18 -11.83 -19.50
CA ILE A 12 -4.90 -11.22 -19.12
C ILE A 12 -5.09 -9.73 -18.82
N ILE A 13 -5.79 -8.99 -19.68
CA ILE A 13 -6.04 -7.56 -19.48
C ILE A 13 -6.89 -7.33 -18.22
N GLY A 14 -7.96 -8.11 -18.04
CA GLY A 14 -8.81 -8.02 -16.86
C GLY A 14 -8.05 -8.31 -15.56
N TRP A 15 -7.19 -9.33 -15.55
CA TRP A 15 -6.35 -9.66 -14.41
C TRP A 15 -5.31 -8.57 -14.11
N LEU A 16 -4.66 -8.03 -15.14
CA LEU A 16 -3.72 -6.91 -14.98
C LEU A 16 -4.43 -5.68 -14.42
N ALA A 17 -5.59 -5.31 -14.95
CA ALA A 17 -6.37 -4.19 -14.45
C ALA A 17 -6.76 -4.38 -12.97
N ALA A 18 -7.26 -5.56 -12.60
CA ALA A 18 -7.62 -5.87 -11.22
C ALA A 18 -6.40 -5.81 -10.28
N SER A 19 -5.25 -6.32 -10.71
CA SER A 19 -4.01 -6.32 -9.92
C SER A 19 -3.50 -4.90 -9.68
N LEU A 20 -3.53 -4.04 -10.71
CA LEU A 20 -3.11 -2.64 -10.61
C LEU A 20 -4.06 -1.83 -9.71
N ILE A 21 -5.37 -2.03 -9.84
CA ILE A 21 -6.36 -1.35 -9.00
C ILE A 21 -6.23 -1.81 -7.55
N GLY A 22 -6.11 -3.12 -7.30
CA GLY A 22 -5.95 -3.68 -5.96
C GLY A 22 -4.68 -3.18 -5.27
N THR A 23 -3.57 -3.11 -6.01
CA THR A 23 -2.31 -2.56 -5.49
C THR A 23 -2.45 -1.09 -5.10
N GLN A 24 -3.05 -0.26 -5.96
CA GLN A 24 -3.32 1.14 -5.64
C GLN A 24 -4.23 1.29 -4.41
N ALA A 25 -5.31 0.52 -4.35
CA ALA A 25 -6.26 0.54 -3.23
C ALA A 25 -5.59 0.14 -1.90
N TYR A 26 -4.73 -0.88 -1.91
CA TYR A 26 -3.97 -1.30 -0.73
C TYR A 26 -3.08 -0.17 -0.19
N PHE A 27 -2.25 0.44 -1.05
CA PHE A 27 -1.34 1.51 -0.61
C PHE A 27 -2.09 2.77 -0.17
N LEU A 28 -3.13 3.19 -0.89
CA LEU A 28 -3.98 4.32 -0.46
C LEU A 28 -4.61 4.06 0.92
N GLY A 29 -5.03 2.83 1.19
CA GLY A 29 -5.53 2.42 2.49
C GLY A 29 -4.45 2.51 3.58
N GLU A 30 -3.28 1.92 3.36
CA GLU A 30 -2.19 1.94 4.34
C GLU A 30 -1.59 3.35 4.57
N GLN A 31 -1.70 4.26 3.61
CA GLN A 31 -1.33 5.68 3.73
C GLN A 31 -2.29 6.48 4.63
N THR A 32 -3.49 5.98 4.92
CA THR A 32 -4.50 6.69 5.73
C THR A 32 -4.83 5.98 7.04
N LYS A 33 -4.45 4.71 7.16
CA LYS A 33 -4.71 3.88 8.33
C LYS A 33 -3.87 4.34 9.54
N PRO A 34 -4.45 4.35 10.76
CA PRO A 34 -3.68 4.50 11.98
C PRO A 34 -2.69 3.35 12.16
N ILE A 35 -1.44 3.68 12.47
CA ILE A 35 -0.36 2.70 12.58
C ILE A 35 0.38 2.77 13.91
N HIS A 36 1.22 1.78 14.18
CA HIS A 36 2.15 1.84 15.31
C HIS A 36 3.23 2.89 15.06
N GLN A 37 3.67 3.57 16.12
CA GLN A 37 4.71 4.59 16.04
C GLN A 37 6.02 4.08 15.41
N ARG A 38 6.37 2.79 15.58
CA ARG A 38 7.56 2.18 14.95
C ARG A 38 7.48 2.06 13.42
N ASN A 39 6.27 2.06 12.86
CA ASN A 39 6.02 1.99 11.42
C ASN A 39 5.70 3.38 10.85
N TRP A 40 5.77 4.42 11.70
CA TRP A 40 5.37 5.78 11.38
C TRP A 40 6.17 6.33 10.23
N ASP A 41 7.49 6.39 10.39
CA ASP A 41 8.40 7.00 9.44
C ASP A 41 9.15 5.91 8.67
N SER A 42 8.46 5.28 7.71
CA SER A 42 9.03 4.21 6.88
C SER A 42 9.29 4.71 5.46
N GLU A 43 10.51 5.16 5.21
CA GLU A 43 10.93 5.68 3.90
C GLU A 43 10.68 4.67 2.76
N SER A 44 11.01 3.39 2.98
CA SER A 44 10.79 2.34 1.98
C SER A 44 9.30 2.14 1.65
N PHE A 45 8.43 2.27 2.66
CA PHE A 45 6.99 2.21 2.44
C PHE A 45 6.53 3.42 1.64
N ASP A 46 6.97 4.62 1.99
CA ASP A 46 6.58 5.86 1.30
C ASP A 46 7.02 5.89 -0.16
N GLN A 47 8.24 5.43 -0.46
CA GLN A 47 8.73 5.32 -1.84
C GLN A 47 7.85 4.37 -2.67
N LEU A 48 7.54 3.19 -2.12
CA LEU A 48 6.66 2.22 -2.79
C LEU A 48 5.24 2.77 -2.94
N ALA A 49 4.66 3.29 -1.86
CA ALA A 49 3.32 3.86 -1.87
C ALA A 49 3.21 4.96 -2.93
N LYS A 50 4.15 5.91 -2.97
CA LYS A 50 4.20 6.96 -3.98
C LYS A 50 4.34 6.41 -5.40
N SER A 51 5.16 5.38 -5.60
CA SER A 51 5.33 4.76 -6.92
C SER A 51 4.05 4.10 -7.45
N PHE A 52 3.20 3.57 -6.56
CA PHE A 52 1.95 2.92 -6.96
C PHE A 52 0.77 3.88 -7.01
N THR A 53 0.68 4.84 -6.08
CA THR A 53 -0.49 5.71 -5.92
C THR A 53 -0.29 7.11 -6.51
N GLY A 54 0.95 7.51 -6.77
CA GLY A 54 1.31 8.87 -7.17
C GLY A 54 1.15 9.90 -6.05
N LYS A 55 0.91 9.48 -4.81
CA LYS A 55 0.66 10.36 -3.66
C LYS A 55 1.68 10.15 -2.56
N ASP A 56 2.17 11.26 -2.01
CA ASP A 56 2.94 11.26 -0.77
C ASP A 56 2.03 10.87 0.41
N THR A 57 2.63 10.25 1.43
CA THR A 57 1.94 9.95 2.68
C THR A 57 1.78 11.24 3.49
N ASP A 58 0.53 11.59 3.83
CA ASP A 58 0.24 12.75 4.67
C ASP A 58 0.27 12.38 6.15
N TYR A 59 1.39 12.69 6.81
CA TYR A 59 1.60 12.43 8.23
C TYR A 59 0.80 13.34 9.17
N LEU A 60 0.15 14.39 8.66
CA LEU A 60 -0.80 15.18 9.45
C LEU A 60 -2.13 14.43 9.64
N VAL A 61 -2.46 13.53 8.71
CA VAL A 61 -3.67 12.70 8.73
C VAL A 61 -3.35 11.27 9.20
N ARG A 62 -2.11 10.84 8.99
CA ARG A 62 -1.44 9.58 9.41
C ARG A 62 -1.83 8.97 10.78
N ILE A 63 -2.27 9.75 11.77
CA ILE A 63 -1.98 9.61 13.23
C ILE A 63 -1.72 8.21 13.85
N PRO A 64 -0.66 8.04 14.69
CA PRO A 64 -0.37 6.76 15.31
C PRO A 64 -1.46 6.36 16.31
N ALA A 65 -1.98 5.15 16.21
CA ALA A 65 -2.99 4.66 17.16
C ALA A 65 -2.39 4.22 18.50
N TYR A 66 -1.11 3.85 18.51
CA TYR A 66 -0.42 3.32 19.68
C TYR A 66 0.97 3.94 19.80
N SER A 67 1.20 4.67 20.88
CA SER A 67 2.46 5.36 21.21
C SER A 67 3.46 4.49 21.98
N ILE A 68 3.10 3.24 22.29
CA ILE A 68 3.98 2.32 23.01
C ILE A 68 4.91 1.64 22.00
N ASP A 69 6.17 2.01 22.06
CA ASP A 69 7.25 1.24 21.44
C ASP A 69 7.66 0.10 22.39
N ALA A 70 6.96 -1.03 22.30
CA ALA A 70 7.21 -2.19 23.15
C ALA A 70 8.63 -2.78 22.97
N TYR A 71 9.32 -2.47 21.88
CA TYR A 71 10.70 -2.90 21.64
C TYR A 71 11.70 -2.08 22.48
N ASN A 72 11.44 -0.79 22.65
CA ASN A 72 12.25 0.08 23.50
C ASN A 72 11.83 0.03 24.99
N ALA A 73 10.59 -0.38 25.30
CA ALA A 73 10.10 -0.49 26.67
C ALA A 73 10.82 -1.58 27.51
N THR A 74 11.45 -2.58 26.88
CA THR A 74 12.18 -3.67 27.54
C THR A 74 13.69 -3.42 27.67
N LYS A 75 14.19 -2.26 27.27
CA LYS A 75 15.63 -1.94 27.26
C LYS A 75 16.12 -1.14 28.48
N ASN A 76 15.40 -1.23 29.61
CA ASN A 76 15.81 -0.68 30.91
C ASN A 76 16.37 -1.78 31.81
#